data_AF-A0A6M7W4N0-F1
#
_entry.id   AF-A0A6M7W4N0-F1
#
_cell.length_a   1.000
_cell.length_b   1.000
_cell.length_c   1.000
_cell.angle_alpha   90.00
_cell.angle_beta   90.00
_cell.angle_gamma   90.00
#
_symmetry.space_group_name_H-M   'P 1'
#
loop_
_entity.id
_entity.type
_entity.pdbx_description
1 polymer ?
#
loop_
_entity_poly.entity_id
_entity_poly.type
_entity_poly.pdbx_seq_one_letter_code
_entity_poly.pdbx_strand_id
1 'polypeptide(L)'
;MSTIEDIRRFYARLMAANAASSDPRLEEVFASVPREAFLGPGPWTIVAGNSRVTTPSADPSHIYQNVLVALDADKGINNGEPFLHAMWIGKLAPKPGETVIHIGAGTGYYTALLARLVSPGGMVIAFELDDKLADLARRYLKAYGNATVVHGDAVTMPLPPSDIIYVNAGVVAPPAGWLKALRPGGRMIFPWRPAERVPLAVMVTRTQKGFACDPFMRSWFIPCFGASVADLAAKIPTREQATRSRSIWLTSDKAPDRTATAIFGDVWFSSKDLRAKPGN
;
A
#
# COMPACT_ATOMS: atom_id res chain seq x y z
N MET A 1 -23.64 25.06 -10.47
CA MET A 1 -22.71 24.38 -9.54
C MET A 1 -22.40 23.01 -10.11
N SER A 2 -21.17 22.52 -10.01
CA SER A 2 -20.82 21.17 -10.48
C SER A 2 -21.56 20.11 -9.67
N THR A 3 -21.97 19.01 -10.32
CA THR A 3 -22.55 17.86 -9.64
C THR A 3 -21.47 17.04 -8.92
N ILE A 4 -21.86 16.11 -8.04
CA ILE A 4 -20.88 15.22 -7.39
C ILE A 4 -20.21 14.29 -8.40
N GLU A 5 -20.93 13.88 -9.45
CA GLU A 5 -20.40 13.11 -10.56
C GLU A 5 -19.33 13.89 -11.34
N ASP A 6 -19.54 15.18 -11.58
CA ASP A 6 -18.54 16.05 -12.22
C ASP A 6 -17.27 16.15 -11.37
N ILE A 7 -17.44 16.32 -10.05
CA ILE A 7 -16.33 16.41 -9.08
C ILE A 7 -15.53 15.10 -9.06
N ARG A 8 -16.21 13.95 -8.97
CA ARG A 8 -15.58 12.62 -9.00
C ARG A 8 -14.78 12.41 -10.28
N ARG A 9 -15.35 12.75 -11.44
CA ARG A 9 -14.70 12.59 -12.74
C ARG A 9 -13.45 13.46 -12.86
N PHE A 10 -13.52 14.72 -12.42
CA PHE A 10 -12.36 15.61 -12.43
C PHE A 10 -11.27 15.12 -11.48
N TYR A 11 -11.63 14.74 -10.26
CA TYR A 11 -10.72 14.12 -9.29
C TYR A 11 -10.04 12.88 -9.87
N ALA A 12 -10.79 12.00 -10.53
CA ALA A 12 -10.26 10.78 -11.11
C ALA A 12 -9.28 11.03 -12.26
N ARG A 13 -9.54 12.04 -13.11
CA ARG A 13 -8.59 12.48 -14.14
C ARG A 13 -7.27 12.93 -13.54
N LEU A 14 -7.32 13.68 -12.43
CA LEU A 14 -6.12 14.08 -11.71
C LEU A 14 -5.39 12.86 -11.13
N MET A 15 -6.09 11.87 -10.58
CA MET A 15 -5.47 10.63 -10.09
C MET A 15 -4.78 9.86 -11.22
N ALA A 16 -5.48 9.64 -12.34
CA ALA A 16 -4.95 8.92 -13.49
C ALA A 16 -3.71 9.63 -14.09
N ALA A 17 -3.76 10.96 -14.23
CA ALA A 17 -2.63 11.74 -14.71
C ALA A 17 -1.40 11.65 -13.78
N ASN A 18 -1.61 11.60 -12.47
CA ASN A 18 -0.53 11.46 -11.50
C ASN A 18 -0.06 10.00 -11.30
N ALA A 19 -0.82 9.01 -11.74
CA ALA A 19 -0.48 7.60 -11.55
C ALA A 19 0.79 7.16 -12.30
N ALA A 20 1.25 7.97 -13.27
CA ALA A 20 2.36 7.63 -14.17
C ALA A 20 2.19 6.23 -14.80
N SER A 21 0.94 5.87 -15.13
CA SER A 21 0.54 4.59 -15.69
C SER A 21 -0.32 4.80 -16.93
N SER A 22 -0.14 3.94 -17.92
CA SER A 22 -0.95 3.94 -19.15
C SER A 22 -2.25 3.14 -19.02
N ASP A 23 -2.56 2.59 -17.85
CA ASP A 23 -3.78 1.82 -17.64
C ASP A 23 -5.02 2.74 -17.65
N PRO A 24 -5.86 2.69 -18.71
CA PRO A 24 -6.99 3.61 -18.84
C PRO A 24 -8.07 3.36 -17.79
N ARG A 25 -8.03 2.21 -17.09
CA ARG A 25 -9.03 1.85 -16.07
C ARG A 25 -8.88 2.66 -14.79
N LEU A 26 -7.72 3.29 -14.55
CA LEU A 26 -7.48 4.04 -13.31
C LEU A 26 -8.44 5.22 -13.17
N GLU A 27 -8.68 5.99 -14.23
CA GLU A 27 -9.67 7.08 -14.21
C GLU A 27 -11.06 6.54 -13.87
N GLU A 28 -11.51 5.48 -14.54
CA GLU A 28 -12.84 4.92 -14.30
C GLU A 28 -13.01 4.41 -12.86
N VAL A 29 -12.00 3.74 -12.30
CA VAL A 29 -12.07 3.18 -10.94
C VAL A 29 -12.08 4.29 -9.88
N PHE A 30 -11.27 5.34 -10.03
CA PHE A 30 -11.32 6.48 -9.12
C PHE A 30 -12.60 7.32 -9.25
N ALA A 31 -13.24 7.33 -10.43
CA ALA A 31 -14.50 8.05 -10.63
C ALA A 31 -15.71 7.27 -10.07
N SER A 32 -15.70 5.94 -10.21
CA SER A 32 -16.85 5.09 -9.87
C SER A 32 -16.89 4.67 -8.39
N VAL A 33 -15.76 4.64 -7.69
CA VAL A 33 -15.71 4.30 -6.26
C VAL A 33 -15.90 5.57 -5.42
N PRO A 34 -17.04 5.74 -4.73
CA PRO A 34 -17.36 6.97 -4.00
C PRO A 34 -16.53 7.08 -2.72
N ARG A 35 -15.48 7.92 -2.71
CA ARG A 35 -14.57 8.07 -1.56
C ARG A 35 -15.30 8.40 -0.26
N GLU A 36 -16.30 9.27 -0.31
CA GLU A 36 -17.13 9.67 0.83
C GLU A 36 -17.85 8.51 1.51
N ALA A 37 -18.19 7.45 0.76
CA ALA A 37 -18.87 6.28 1.30
C ALA A 37 -17.98 5.50 2.29
N PHE A 38 -16.66 5.73 2.27
CA PHE A 38 -15.68 5.07 3.12
C PHE A 38 -15.18 5.94 4.28
N LEU A 39 -15.64 7.19 4.40
CA LEU A 39 -15.12 8.13 5.42
C LEU A 39 -16.08 8.35 6.60
N GLY A 40 -17.24 7.69 6.59
CA GLY A 40 -18.30 7.97 7.56
C GLY A 40 -18.95 9.36 7.34
N PRO A 41 -19.90 9.75 8.20
CA PRO A 41 -20.58 11.03 8.09
C PRO A 41 -19.61 12.19 8.35
N GLY A 42 -19.68 13.23 7.51
CA GLY A 42 -18.96 14.48 7.75
C GLY A 42 -19.64 15.36 8.83
N PRO A 43 -19.06 16.53 9.15
CA PRO A 43 -17.84 17.08 8.59
C PRO A 43 -16.61 16.22 8.92
N TRP A 44 -15.63 16.21 8.02
CA TRP A 44 -14.44 15.37 8.14
C TRP A 44 -13.24 16.17 8.65
N THR A 45 -12.31 15.50 9.33
CA THR A 45 -11.04 16.10 9.74
C THR A 45 -9.96 15.81 8.69
N ILE A 46 -9.49 16.84 8.01
CA ILE A 46 -8.35 16.80 7.10
C ILE A 46 -7.05 16.94 7.91
N VAL A 47 -6.06 16.09 7.62
CA VAL A 47 -4.70 16.20 8.16
C VAL A 47 -3.84 16.99 7.19
N ALA A 48 -3.35 18.16 7.61
CA ALA A 48 -2.56 19.08 6.80
C ALA A 48 -1.22 19.40 7.49
N GLY A 49 -0.18 18.66 7.10
CA GLY A 49 1.11 18.71 7.81
C GLY A 49 0.94 18.27 9.26
N ASN A 50 1.29 19.16 10.20
CA ASN A 50 1.10 18.92 11.65
C ASN A 50 -0.24 19.44 12.17
N SER A 51 -1.07 20.04 11.31
CA SER A 51 -2.35 20.64 11.68
C SER A 51 -3.53 19.75 11.29
N ARG A 52 -4.67 19.97 11.95
CA ARG A 52 -5.95 19.34 11.63
C ARG A 52 -6.96 20.42 11.29
N VAL A 53 -7.70 20.22 10.20
CA VAL A 53 -8.72 21.17 9.72
C VAL A 53 -10.01 20.41 9.49
N THR A 54 -11.08 20.80 10.17
CA THR A 54 -12.41 20.22 9.97
C THR A 54 -13.07 20.88 8.76
N THR A 55 -13.68 20.08 7.89
CA THR A 55 -14.41 20.62 6.73
C THR A 55 -15.59 21.48 7.19
N PRO A 56 -15.94 22.56 6.46
CA PRO A 56 -17.05 23.44 6.85
C PRO A 56 -18.42 22.75 6.90
N SER A 57 -18.58 21.64 6.16
CA SER A 57 -19.81 20.86 6.09
C SER A 57 -19.52 19.39 5.74
N ALA A 58 -20.57 18.59 5.60
CA ALA A 58 -20.52 17.23 5.07
C ALA A 58 -20.61 17.18 3.51
N ASP A 59 -20.43 18.30 2.82
CA ASP A 59 -20.35 18.31 1.35
C ASP A 59 -19.12 17.50 0.89
N PRO A 60 -19.31 16.39 0.14
CA PRO A 60 -18.21 15.55 -0.31
C PRO A 60 -17.21 16.28 -1.21
N SER A 61 -17.56 17.43 -1.81
CA SER A 61 -16.62 18.25 -2.59
C SER A 61 -15.32 18.55 -1.83
N HIS A 62 -15.38 18.65 -0.50
CA HIS A 62 -14.23 18.93 0.36
C HIS A 62 -13.19 17.79 0.40
N ILE A 63 -13.58 16.54 0.17
CA ILE A 63 -12.68 15.37 0.25
C ILE A 63 -12.18 14.89 -1.13
N TYR A 64 -12.70 15.44 -2.22
CA TYR A 64 -12.25 15.15 -3.59
C TYR A 64 -11.03 15.99 -3.98
N GLN A 65 -10.04 15.96 -3.10
CA GLN A 65 -8.75 16.64 -3.19
C GLN A 65 -7.63 15.66 -2.82
N ASN A 66 -6.37 16.02 -3.11
CA ASN A 66 -5.24 15.24 -2.62
C ASN A 66 -4.98 15.53 -1.13
N VAL A 67 -5.85 15.02 -0.26
CA VAL A 67 -5.83 15.24 1.18
C VAL A 67 -5.94 13.93 1.95
N LEU A 68 -5.33 13.92 3.14
CA LEU A 68 -5.51 12.90 4.16
C LEU A 68 -6.79 13.19 4.95
N VAL A 69 -7.66 12.19 5.11
CA VAL A 69 -8.84 12.31 5.98
C VAL A 69 -8.67 11.37 7.17
N ALA A 70 -8.77 11.89 8.39
CA ALA A 70 -8.64 11.09 9.60
C ALA A 70 -9.77 10.05 9.68
N LEU A 71 -9.40 8.80 9.97
CA LEU A 71 -10.33 7.70 10.27
C LEU A 71 -10.36 7.44 11.77
N ASP A 72 -9.20 7.51 12.41
CA ASP A 72 -9.04 7.51 13.87
C ASP A 72 -7.93 8.51 14.22
N ALA A 73 -8.35 9.67 14.74
CA ALA A 73 -7.45 10.77 15.00
C ALA A 73 -6.52 10.51 16.19
N ASP A 74 -6.93 9.68 17.15
CA ASP A 74 -6.14 9.36 18.34
C ASP A 74 -5.02 8.36 17.99
N LYS A 75 -5.31 7.44 17.06
CA LYS A 75 -4.34 6.47 16.54
C LYS A 75 -3.54 7.00 15.35
N GLY A 76 -3.89 8.17 14.83
CA GLY A 76 -3.27 8.76 13.63
C GLY A 76 -3.63 8.03 12.32
N ILE A 77 -4.65 7.17 12.34
CA ILE A 77 -5.09 6.40 11.18
C ILE A 77 -5.90 7.33 10.25
N ASN A 78 -5.62 7.25 8.96
CA ASN A 78 -6.22 8.11 7.95
C ASN A 78 -6.49 7.34 6.65
N ASN A 79 -7.40 7.88 5.85
CA ASN A 79 -7.58 7.53 4.46
C ASN A 79 -6.53 8.31 3.65
N GLY A 80 -5.43 7.60 3.30
CA GLY A 80 -4.21 8.14 2.71
C GLY A 80 -4.38 9.06 1.49
N GLU A 81 -3.29 9.71 1.07
CA GLU A 81 -3.30 10.71 -0.01
C GLU A 81 -3.60 10.08 -1.38
N PRO A 82 -4.67 10.50 -2.07
CA PRO A 82 -5.05 9.92 -3.35
C PRO A 82 -3.96 9.91 -4.42
N PHE A 83 -3.16 10.98 -4.57
CA PHE A 83 -2.07 11.00 -5.55
C PHE A 83 -1.01 9.94 -5.28
N LEU A 84 -0.62 9.78 -4.00
CA LEU A 84 0.34 8.76 -3.61
C LEU A 84 -0.21 7.37 -3.94
N HIS A 85 -1.47 7.11 -3.59
CA HIS A 85 -2.09 5.82 -3.88
C HIS A 85 -2.30 5.58 -5.37
N ALA A 86 -2.62 6.60 -6.17
CA ALA A 86 -2.70 6.50 -7.61
C ALA A 86 -1.35 6.13 -8.24
N MET A 87 -0.25 6.77 -7.81
CA MET A 87 1.12 6.40 -8.22
C MET A 87 1.46 4.96 -7.85
N TRP A 88 1.10 4.54 -6.63
CA TRP A 88 1.37 3.19 -6.15
C TRP A 88 0.60 2.13 -6.92
N ILE A 89 -0.70 2.32 -7.10
CA ILE A 89 -1.56 1.42 -7.86
C ILE A 89 -1.14 1.41 -9.33
N GLY A 90 -0.77 2.56 -9.90
CA GLY A 90 -0.25 2.68 -11.26
C GLY A 90 1.02 1.86 -11.46
N LYS A 91 2.00 1.99 -10.55
CA LYS A 91 3.24 1.20 -10.58
C LYS A 91 2.99 -0.29 -10.32
N LEU A 92 2.01 -0.60 -9.47
CA LEU A 92 1.60 -1.96 -9.18
C LEU A 92 0.87 -2.60 -10.37
N ALA A 93 0.18 -1.84 -11.21
CA ALA A 93 -0.52 -2.33 -12.39
C ALA A 93 -1.37 -3.62 -12.16
N PRO A 94 -2.38 -3.62 -11.26
CA PRO A 94 -3.24 -4.78 -11.02
C PRO A 94 -3.99 -5.23 -12.28
N LYS A 95 -4.18 -6.53 -12.45
CA LYS A 95 -4.82 -7.13 -13.63
C LYS A 95 -6.05 -7.96 -13.24
N PRO A 96 -7.04 -8.09 -14.14
CA PRO A 96 -8.15 -9.03 -13.94
C PRO A 96 -7.64 -10.45 -13.63
N GLY A 97 -8.30 -11.14 -12.71
CA GLY A 97 -7.94 -12.50 -12.28
C GLY A 97 -6.93 -12.58 -11.14
N GLU A 98 -6.27 -11.49 -10.77
CA GLU A 98 -5.25 -11.50 -9.73
C GLU A 98 -5.83 -11.57 -8.32
N THR A 99 -5.13 -12.27 -7.43
CA THR A 99 -5.40 -12.29 -5.99
C THR A 99 -4.57 -11.23 -5.29
N VAL A 100 -5.22 -10.35 -4.53
CA VAL A 100 -4.58 -9.25 -3.80
C VAL A 100 -4.70 -9.48 -2.30
N ILE A 101 -3.60 -9.33 -1.57
CA ILE A 101 -3.62 -9.08 -0.13
C ILE A 101 -3.45 -7.59 0.11
N HIS A 102 -4.38 -6.98 0.84
CA HIS A 102 -4.26 -5.60 1.27
C HIS A 102 -4.02 -5.58 2.80
N ILE A 103 -2.93 -4.99 3.26
CA ILE A 103 -2.56 -4.92 4.68
C ILE A 103 -2.74 -3.49 5.18
N GLY A 104 -3.54 -3.30 6.23
CA GLY A 104 -3.90 -1.97 6.76
C GLY A 104 -5.01 -1.33 5.93
N ALA A 105 -6.13 -2.04 5.80
CA ALA A 105 -7.22 -1.65 4.90
C ALA A 105 -7.97 -0.37 5.33
N GLY A 106 -7.87 0.01 6.61
CA GLY A 106 -8.65 1.08 7.21
C GLY A 106 -10.14 0.80 7.01
N THR A 107 -10.86 1.77 6.45
CA THR A 107 -12.28 1.61 6.10
C THR A 107 -12.52 1.02 4.72
N GLY A 108 -11.48 0.68 3.94
CA GLY A 108 -11.61 -0.13 2.71
C GLY A 108 -11.68 0.62 1.38
N TYR A 109 -11.52 1.95 1.33
CA TYR A 109 -11.56 2.71 0.06
C TYR A 109 -10.58 2.16 -0.99
N TYR A 110 -9.30 1.98 -0.62
CA TYR A 110 -8.30 1.44 -1.53
C TYR A 110 -8.51 -0.05 -1.85
N THR A 111 -9.11 -0.81 -0.92
CA THR A 111 -9.57 -2.19 -1.18
C THR A 111 -10.60 -2.22 -2.30
N ALA A 112 -11.56 -1.29 -2.29
CA ALA A 112 -12.59 -1.18 -3.33
C ALA A 112 -11.98 -0.88 -4.71
N LEU A 113 -11.00 0.04 -4.79
CA LEU A 113 -10.28 0.32 -6.04
C LEU A 113 -9.57 -0.93 -6.57
N LEU A 114 -8.83 -1.63 -5.69
CA LEU A 114 -8.13 -2.87 -6.04
C LEU A 114 -9.12 -3.95 -6.52
N ALA A 115 -10.25 -4.12 -5.82
CA ALA A 115 -11.28 -5.08 -6.16
C ALA A 115 -11.88 -4.85 -7.55
N ARG A 116 -12.10 -3.58 -7.92
CA ARG A 116 -12.51 -3.18 -9.26
C ARG A 116 -11.44 -3.49 -10.31
N LEU A 117 -10.17 -3.21 -10.02
CA LEU A 117 -9.07 -3.39 -10.97
C LEU A 117 -8.72 -4.86 -11.25
N VAL A 118 -8.98 -5.76 -10.30
CA VAL A 118 -8.77 -7.22 -10.49
C VAL A 118 -10.02 -7.95 -10.95
N SER A 119 -11.12 -7.24 -11.16
CA SER A 119 -12.32 -7.80 -11.78
C SER A 119 -12.21 -7.84 -13.31
N PRO A 120 -12.82 -8.84 -13.98
CA PRO A 120 -13.45 -10.05 -13.42
C PRO A 120 -12.41 -11.10 -12.96
N GLY A 121 -12.85 -12.06 -12.14
CA GLY A 121 -12.09 -13.26 -11.79
C GLY A 121 -11.05 -13.11 -10.67
N GLY A 122 -10.65 -11.89 -10.32
CA GLY A 122 -9.73 -11.63 -9.20
C GLY A 122 -10.47 -11.33 -7.90
N MET A 123 -9.73 -11.34 -6.79
CA MET A 123 -10.27 -11.09 -5.45
C MET A 123 -9.28 -10.31 -4.58
N VAL A 124 -9.80 -9.64 -3.55
CA VAL A 124 -9.00 -8.92 -2.56
C VAL A 124 -9.31 -9.46 -1.16
N ILE A 125 -8.26 -9.84 -0.43
CA ILE A 125 -8.32 -10.20 0.99
C ILE A 125 -7.64 -9.07 1.76
N ALA A 126 -8.45 -8.27 2.44
CA ALA A 126 -8.03 -7.11 3.19
C ALA A 126 -7.85 -7.46 4.67
N PHE A 127 -6.66 -7.25 5.22
CA PHE A 127 -6.35 -7.37 6.63
C PHE A 127 -6.40 -5.99 7.28
N GLU A 128 -7.14 -5.89 8.38
CA GLU A 128 -7.20 -4.71 9.23
C GLU A 128 -7.00 -5.14 10.69
N LEU A 129 -6.13 -4.43 11.41
CA LEU A 129 -5.77 -4.75 12.79
C LEU A 129 -6.79 -4.17 13.78
N ASP A 130 -7.39 -3.03 13.46
CA ASP A 130 -8.40 -2.41 14.31
C ASP A 130 -9.79 -3.00 14.05
N ASP A 131 -10.39 -3.60 15.08
CA ASP A 131 -11.71 -4.26 14.99
C ASP A 131 -12.82 -3.33 14.47
N LYS A 132 -12.86 -2.08 14.94
CA LYS A 132 -13.90 -1.11 14.53
C LYS A 132 -13.75 -0.72 13.06
N LEU A 133 -12.51 -0.50 12.61
CA LEU A 133 -12.22 -0.21 11.21
C LEU A 133 -12.50 -1.43 10.32
N ALA A 134 -12.17 -2.64 10.77
CA ALA A 134 -12.48 -3.87 10.06
C ALA A 134 -14.01 -4.04 9.87
N ASP A 135 -14.81 -3.76 10.89
CA ASP A 135 -16.28 -3.79 10.80
C ASP A 135 -16.84 -2.71 9.87
N LEU A 136 -16.29 -1.50 9.89
CA LEU A 136 -16.63 -0.45 8.92
C LEU A 136 -16.28 -0.90 7.49
N ALA A 137 -15.09 -1.43 7.28
CA ALA A 137 -14.65 -1.93 5.99
C ALA A 137 -15.56 -3.05 5.47
N ARG A 138 -15.96 -4.02 6.31
CA ARG A 138 -16.93 -5.06 5.93
C ARG A 138 -18.25 -4.46 5.44
N ARG A 139 -18.77 -3.45 6.15
CA ARG A 139 -20.03 -2.79 5.78
C ARG A 139 -19.89 -2.04 4.45
N TYR A 140 -18.85 -1.23 4.29
CA TYR A 140 -18.65 -0.41 3.09
C TYR A 140 -18.26 -1.24 1.86
N LEU A 141 -17.56 -2.36 2.06
CA LEU A 141 -17.16 -3.26 0.98
C LEU A 141 -18.25 -4.26 0.57
N LYS A 142 -19.44 -4.25 1.19
CA LYS A 142 -20.53 -5.19 0.87
C LYS A 142 -20.93 -5.19 -0.62
N ALA A 143 -20.81 -4.04 -1.30
CA ALA A 143 -21.09 -3.91 -2.73
C ALA A 143 -20.01 -4.52 -3.66
N TYR A 144 -18.84 -4.88 -3.10
CA TYR A 144 -17.69 -5.41 -3.81
C TYR A 144 -17.59 -6.91 -3.53
N GLY A 145 -18.38 -7.71 -4.25
CA GLY A 145 -18.52 -9.15 -3.98
C GLY A 145 -17.25 -10.00 -4.08
N ASN A 146 -16.15 -9.42 -4.58
CA ASN A 146 -14.83 -10.04 -4.64
C ASN A 146 -13.83 -9.46 -3.62
N ALA A 147 -14.28 -8.69 -2.62
CA ALA A 147 -13.47 -8.21 -1.51
C ALA A 147 -13.93 -8.85 -0.19
N THR A 148 -12.98 -9.37 0.59
CA THR A 148 -13.21 -9.92 1.94
C THR A 148 -12.33 -9.20 2.95
N VAL A 149 -12.86 -8.92 4.14
CA VAL A 149 -12.12 -8.28 5.22
C VAL A 149 -11.89 -9.24 6.38
N VAL A 150 -10.62 -9.45 6.70
CA VAL A 150 -10.14 -10.21 7.85
C VAL A 150 -9.73 -9.19 8.92
N HIS A 151 -10.37 -9.25 10.09
CA HIS A 151 -9.83 -8.60 11.28
C HIS A 151 -8.71 -9.47 11.80
N GLY A 152 -7.48 -8.97 11.80
CA GLY A 152 -6.34 -9.71 12.28
C GLY A 152 -5.00 -9.10 11.92
N ASP A 153 -3.97 -9.58 12.62
CA ASP A 153 -2.61 -9.13 12.44
C ASP A 153 -1.94 -9.86 11.27
N ALA A 154 -1.77 -9.16 10.15
CA ALA A 154 -1.10 -9.69 8.96
C ALA A 154 0.39 -10.01 9.20
N VAL A 155 1.02 -9.50 10.25
CA VAL A 155 2.43 -9.82 10.60
C VAL A 155 2.55 -11.24 11.12
N THR A 156 1.58 -11.70 11.92
CA THR A 156 1.61 -13.00 12.60
C THR A 156 0.73 -14.05 11.95
N MET A 157 -0.35 -13.64 11.28
CA MET A 157 -1.25 -14.55 10.58
C MET A 157 -0.64 -15.05 9.25
N PRO A 158 -0.89 -16.31 8.87
CA PRO A 158 -0.48 -16.81 7.58
C PRO A 158 -1.26 -16.11 6.45
N LEU A 159 -0.53 -15.49 5.52
CA LEU A 159 -1.12 -14.90 4.33
C LEU A 159 -1.28 -15.98 3.24
N PRO A 160 -2.44 -16.05 2.55
CA PRO A 160 -2.62 -17.00 1.46
C PRO A 160 -1.80 -16.57 0.24
N PRO A 161 -1.48 -17.50 -0.69
CA PRO A 161 -0.75 -17.17 -1.90
C PRO A 161 -1.43 -16.07 -2.74
N SER A 162 -0.67 -15.07 -3.18
CA SER A 162 -1.22 -13.91 -3.88
C SER A 162 -0.33 -13.40 -5.01
N ASP A 163 -0.93 -12.74 -6.00
CA ASP A 163 -0.21 -12.06 -7.08
C ASP A 163 0.24 -10.67 -6.64
N ILE A 164 -0.49 -10.06 -5.70
CA ILE A 164 -0.24 -8.72 -5.19
C ILE A 164 -0.28 -8.70 -3.67
N ILE A 165 0.65 -7.98 -3.04
CA ILE A 165 0.53 -7.52 -1.66
C ILE A 165 0.63 -5.99 -1.63
N TYR A 166 -0.41 -5.32 -1.15
CA TYR A 166 -0.51 -3.87 -1.02
C TYR A 166 -0.48 -3.50 0.46
N VAL A 167 0.57 -2.80 0.91
CA VAL A 167 0.77 -2.53 2.34
C VAL A 167 0.60 -1.04 2.63
N ASN A 168 -0.31 -0.69 3.54
CA ASN A 168 -0.56 0.68 3.98
C ASN A 168 -0.16 0.93 5.45
N ALA A 169 0.95 0.32 5.86
CA ALA A 169 1.62 0.59 7.13
C ALA A 169 3.14 0.47 6.95
N GLY A 170 3.90 1.36 7.59
CA GLY A 170 5.35 1.44 7.45
C GLY A 170 6.07 0.33 8.23
N VAL A 171 6.99 -0.38 7.56
CA VAL A 171 7.75 -1.50 8.15
C VAL A 171 9.26 -1.27 8.07
N VAL A 172 10.03 -1.87 8.99
CA VAL A 172 11.51 -1.90 8.91
C VAL A 172 11.98 -2.90 7.85
N ALA A 173 11.22 -3.99 7.68
CA ALA A 173 11.31 -4.96 6.59
C ALA A 173 9.96 -5.68 6.49
N PRO A 174 9.56 -6.16 5.30
CA PRO A 174 8.39 -7.02 5.20
C PRO A 174 8.66 -8.35 5.93
N PRO A 175 7.74 -8.84 6.79
CA PRO A 175 7.83 -10.18 7.35
C PRO A 175 8.08 -11.26 6.29
N ALA A 176 8.87 -12.27 6.63
CA ALA A 176 9.21 -13.37 5.71
C ALA A 176 7.96 -14.07 5.15
N GLY A 177 6.88 -14.15 5.94
CA GLY A 177 5.58 -14.69 5.52
C GLY A 177 4.97 -13.93 4.34
N TRP A 178 5.13 -12.60 4.27
CA TRP A 178 4.63 -11.79 3.17
C TRP A 178 5.38 -12.10 1.87
N LEU A 179 6.71 -12.18 1.94
CA LEU A 179 7.54 -12.55 0.80
C LEU A 179 7.21 -13.95 0.29
N LYS A 180 7.00 -14.92 1.19
CA LYS A 180 6.63 -16.30 0.86
C LYS A 180 5.23 -16.42 0.23
N ALA A 181 4.30 -15.55 0.62
CA ALA A 181 2.94 -15.52 0.08
C ALA A 181 2.86 -15.01 -1.37
N LEU A 182 3.82 -14.20 -1.85
CA LEU A 182 3.84 -13.77 -3.25
C LEU A 182 3.99 -14.97 -4.19
N ARG A 183 3.15 -15.14 -5.19
CA ARG A 183 3.34 -16.13 -6.28
C ARG A 183 4.55 -15.76 -7.15
N PRO A 184 5.14 -16.69 -7.92
CA PRO A 184 6.17 -16.33 -8.91
C PRO A 184 5.68 -15.23 -9.85
N GLY A 185 6.47 -14.16 -10.05
CA GLY A 185 6.05 -12.96 -10.79
C GLY A 185 5.13 -12.02 -10.01
N GLY A 186 4.66 -12.43 -8.84
CA GLY A 186 3.88 -11.60 -7.93
C GLY A 186 4.69 -10.43 -7.39
N ARG A 187 3.98 -9.41 -6.94
CA ARG A 187 4.56 -8.11 -6.60
C ARG A 187 3.99 -7.53 -5.31
N MET A 188 4.83 -6.82 -4.58
CA MET A 188 4.44 -6.17 -3.34
C MET A 188 4.89 -4.72 -3.35
N ILE A 189 4.05 -3.83 -2.86
CA ILE A 189 4.42 -2.44 -2.60
C ILE A 189 4.21 -2.12 -1.13
N PHE A 190 5.22 -1.52 -0.51
CA PHE A 190 5.15 -1.17 0.91
C PHE A 190 5.97 0.10 1.23
N PRO A 191 5.58 0.83 2.30
CA PRO A 191 6.38 1.91 2.84
C PRO A 191 7.52 1.33 3.69
N TRP A 192 8.75 1.46 3.20
CA TRP A 192 9.96 1.06 3.89
C TRP A 192 10.45 2.18 4.80
N ARG A 193 10.36 1.95 6.11
CA ARG A 193 10.70 2.90 7.17
C ARG A 193 11.65 2.27 8.22
N PRO A 194 12.86 1.85 7.83
CA PRO A 194 13.84 1.27 8.77
C PRO A 194 14.42 2.28 9.76
N ALA A 195 14.28 3.57 9.47
CA ALA A 195 14.62 4.70 10.33
C ALA A 195 13.88 5.95 9.83
N GLU A 196 13.73 6.99 10.66
CA GLU A 196 13.04 8.23 10.28
C GLU A 196 13.59 8.87 9.00
N ARG A 197 14.92 8.82 8.83
CA ARG A 197 15.64 9.36 7.67
C ARG A 197 15.43 8.57 6.37
N VAL A 198 14.77 7.41 6.41
CA VAL A 198 14.47 6.57 5.25
C VAL A 198 12.96 6.44 5.07
N PRO A 199 12.29 7.39 4.39
CA PRO A 199 10.87 7.31 4.10
C PRO A 199 10.65 6.92 2.63
N LEU A 200 10.84 5.65 2.27
CA LEU A 200 10.78 5.21 0.87
C LEU A 200 9.57 4.30 0.62
N ALA A 201 9.00 4.38 -0.58
CA ALA A 201 8.14 3.32 -1.11
C ALA A 201 9.02 2.33 -1.87
N VAL A 202 8.81 1.03 -1.66
CA VAL A 202 9.56 -0.04 -2.32
C VAL A 202 8.59 -0.94 -3.05
N MET A 203 8.84 -1.13 -4.35
CA MET A 203 8.21 -2.20 -5.13
C MET A 203 9.09 -3.45 -5.06
N VAL A 204 8.47 -4.61 -4.88
CA VAL A 204 9.13 -5.91 -4.84
C VAL A 204 8.50 -6.79 -5.91
N THR A 205 9.31 -7.62 -6.57
CA THR A 205 8.83 -8.65 -7.50
C THR A 205 9.49 -9.98 -7.17
N ARG A 206 8.68 -11.02 -6.96
CA ARG A 206 9.19 -12.39 -6.76
C ARG A 206 9.72 -12.93 -8.09
N THR A 207 11.01 -13.24 -8.11
CA THR A 207 11.71 -13.88 -9.24
C THR A 207 11.97 -15.35 -8.92
N GLN A 208 12.50 -16.10 -9.89
CA GLN A 208 12.96 -17.48 -9.66
C GLN A 208 14.11 -17.59 -8.65
N LYS A 209 14.91 -16.52 -8.48
CA LYS A 209 16.15 -16.52 -7.68
C LYS A 209 16.02 -15.84 -6.33
N GLY A 210 14.89 -15.20 -6.04
CA GLY A 210 14.72 -14.30 -4.88
C GLY A 210 13.80 -13.14 -5.23
N PHE A 211 13.90 -12.03 -4.51
CA PHE A 211 12.99 -10.90 -4.68
C PHE A 211 13.74 -9.70 -5.24
N ALA A 212 13.40 -9.24 -6.44
CA ALA A 212 13.88 -7.96 -6.93
C ALA A 212 13.20 -6.83 -6.15
N CYS A 213 13.90 -5.76 -5.82
CA CYS A 213 13.29 -4.59 -5.17
C CYS A 213 13.69 -3.27 -5.83
N ASP A 214 12.78 -2.31 -5.82
CA ASP A 214 12.91 -1.00 -6.44
C ASP A 214 12.37 0.08 -5.48
N PRO A 215 13.25 0.70 -4.66
CA PRO A 215 12.91 1.90 -3.90
C PRO A 215 12.76 3.07 -4.87
N PHE A 216 11.55 3.62 -5.00
CA PHE A 216 11.23 4.45 -6.18
C PHE A 216 10.69 5.84 -5.87
N MET A 217 10.16 6.10 -4.67
CA MET A 217 9.71 7.43 -4.26
C MET A 217 9.78 7.61 -2.76
N ARG A 218 9.65 8.86 -2.30
CA ARG A 218 9.43 9.13 -0.87
C ARG A 218 7.99 8.78 -0.49
N SER A 219 7.80 8.19 0.68
CA SER A 219 6.48 7.93 1.25
C SER A 219 6.56 7.82 2.77
N TRP A 220 5.50 8.27 3.44
CA TRP A 220 5.37 8.14 4.88
C TRP A 220 3.98 7.57 5.22
N PHE A 221 3.95 6.56 6.08
CA PHE A 221 2.74 5.89 6.58
C PHE A 221 2.91 5.66 8.08
N ILE A 222 1.80 5.53 8.82
CA ILE A 222 1.83 5.13 10.23
C ILE A 222 2.59 3.80 10.41
N PRO A 223 3.27 3.57 11.56
CA PRO A 223 4.01 2.34 11.81
C PRO A 223 3.11 1.09 11.77
N CYS A 224 3.60 0.01 11.16
CA CYS A 224 2.98 -1.30 11.22
C CYS A 224 3.28 -1.95 12.57
N PHE A 225 2.26 -2.15 13.41
CA PHE A 225 2.42 -2.82 14.69
C PHE A 225 3.06 -4.21 14.49
N GLY A 226 4.05 -4.55 15.31
CA GLY A 226 4.79 -5.82 15.21
C GLY A 226 5.86 -5.89 14.11
N ALA A 227 5.94 -4.94 13.18
CA ALA A 227 6.92 -4.95 12.07
C ALA A 227 7.62 -3.60 11.82
N SER A 228 7.49 -2.64 12.74
CA SER A 228 8.05 -1.29 12.61
C SER A 228 9.21 -0.97 13.55
N VAL A 229 9.65 -1.93 14.38
CA VAL A 229 10.79 -1.76 15.30
C VAL A 229 11.91 -2.68 14.84
N ALA A 230 13.11 -2.13 14.71
CA ALA A 230 14.29 -2.90 14.33
C ALA A 230 14.94 -3.53 15.57
N ASP A 231 15.37 -4.78 15.45
CA ASP A 231 16.14 -5.46 16.50
C ASP A 231 17.51 -4.80 16.71
N LEU A 232 18.11 -5.02 17.89
CA LEU A 232 19.44 -4.48 18.22
C LEU A 232 20.55 -4.94 17.26
N ALA A 233 20.40 -6.12 16.66
CA ALA A 233 21.33 -6.68 15.69
C ALA A 233 21.10 -6.15 14.26
N ALA A 234 20.10 -5.30 14.03
CA ALA A 234 19.73 -4.84 12.70
C ALA A 234 20.82 -3.95 12.09
N LYS A 235 21.09 -4.17 10.80
CA LYS A 235 21.87 -3.24 9.98
C LYS A 235 20.92 -2.22 9.37
N ILE A 236 20.78 -1.07 10.01
CA ILE A 236 19.94 0.04 9.52
C ILE A 236 20.65 0.78 8.38
N PRO A 237 20.03 0.90 7.19
CA PRO A 237 20.67 1.53 6.04
C PRO A 237 20.74 3.06 6.20
N THR A 238 21.76 3.69 5.61
CA THR A 238 21.67 5.10 5.24
C THR A 238 20.65 5.32 4.13
N ARG A 239 20.20 6.57 3.91
CA ARG A 239 19.30 6.88 2.80
C ARG A 239 19.91 6.47 1.46
N GLU A 240 21.21 6.67 1.26
CA GLU A 240 21.93 6.27 0.05
C GLU A 240 22.00 4.74 -0.10
N GLN A 241 22.28 4.01 0.98
CA GLN A 241 22.26 2.54 0.94
C GLN A 241 20.86 2.01 0.63
N ALA A 242 19.82 2.62 1.23
CA ALA A 242 18.44 2.26 0.99
C ALA A 242 18.06 2.44 -0.48
N THR A 243 18.34 3.60 -1.10
CA THR A 243 18.03 3.86 -2.52
C THR A 243 18.81 2.98 -3.49
N ARG A 244 19.95 2.43 -3.08
CA ARG A 244 20.76 1.47 -3.86
C ARG A 244 20.31 0.02 -3.70
N SER A 245 19.31 -0.28 -2.90
CA SER A 245 18.78 -1.65 -2.75
C SER A 245 18.12 -2.12 -4.05
N ARG A 246 18.44 -3.34 -4.49
CA ARG A 246 17.98 -3.95 -5.74
C ARG A 246 17.43 -5.36 -5.56
N SER A 247 17.71 -6.02 -4.44
CA SER A 247 17.07 -7.28 -4.08
C SER A 247 16.84 -7.46 -2.59
N ILE A 248 15.91 -8.34 -2.25
CA ILE A 248 15.58 -8.80 -0.91
C ILE A 248 15.78 -10.32 -0.87
N TRP A 249 16.27 -10.80 0.26
CA TRP A 249 16.57 -12.19 0.52
C TRP A 249 16.09 -12.61 1.90
N LEU A 250 15.62 -13.85 2.00
CA LEU A 250 15.46 -14.51 3.29
C LEU A 250 16.84 -15.01 3.74
N THR A 251 17.19 -14.81 5.01
CA THR A 251 18.46 -15.30 5.57
C THR A 251 18.57 -16.82 5.52
N SER A 252 17.42 -17.51 5.60
CA SER A 252 17.29 -18.97 5.41
C SER A 252 17.73 -19.45 4.03
N ASP A 253 17.51 -18.62 3.00
CA ASP A 253 17.77 -18.99 1.61
C ASP A 253 19.18 -18.57 1.19
N LYS A 254 19.66 -17.47 1.77
CA LYS A 254 20.98 -16.90 1.50
C LYS A 254 21.43 -16.03 2.68
N ALA A 255 22.58 -16.34 3.26
CA ALA A 255 23.19 -15.49 4.28
C ALA A 255 23.57 -14.10 3.72
N PRO A 256 23.47 -13.02 4.53
CA PRO A 256 23.95 -11.70 4.13
C PRO A 256 25.41 -11.71 3.72
N ASP A 257 25.72 -11.01 2.62
CA ASP A 257 27.08 -10.87 2.10
C ASP A 257 27.49 -9.39 2.00
N ARG A 258 28.66 -9.11 1.40
CA ARG A 258 29.18 -7.74 1.23
C ARG A 258 28.26 -6.78 0.48
N THR A 259 27.25 -7.28 -0.23
CA THR A 259 26.28 -6.46 -0.97
C THR A 259 25.12 -5.97 -0.09
N ALA A 260 25.03 -6.43 1.16
CA ALA A 260 23.94 -6.12 2.08
C ALA A 260 23.84 -4.61 2.34
N THR A 261 22.72 -3.99 1.97
CA THR A 261 22.38 -2.61 2.27
C THR A 261 21.68 -2.48 3.62
N ALA A 262 20.88 -3.48 4.01
CA ALA A 262 20.20 -3.55 5.30
C ALA A 262 19.94 -5.00 5.73
N ILE A 263 19.82 -5.26 7.04
CA ILE A 263 19.58 -6.61 7.61
C ILE A 263 18.60 -6.46 8.79
N PHE A 264 17.51 -7.22 8.79
CA PHE A 264 16.46 -7.23 9.81
C PHE A 264 15.98 -8.66 10.06
N GLY A 265 16.46 -9.29 11.14
CA GLY A 265 16.10 -10.67 11.47
C GLY A 265 16.25 -11.63 10.29
N ASP A 266 15.13 -12.16 9.82
CA ASP A 266 15.05 -13.15 8.73
C ASP A 266 15.18 -12.56 7.32
N VAL A 267 15.27 -11.23 7.17
CA VAL A 267 15.22 -10.55 5.88
C VAL A 267 16.39 -9.59 5.73
N TRP A 268 17.03 -9.58 4.56
CA TRP A 268 18.06 -8.61 4.23
C TRP A 268 17.92 -8.06 2.82
N PHE A 269 18.35 -6.81 2.66
CA PHE A 269 18.35 -6.07 1.41
C PHE A 269 19.76 -6.06 0.84
N SER A 270 19.87 -6.16 -0.48
CA SER A 270 21.13 -6.21 -1.21
C SER A 270 21.13 -5.19 -2.34
N SER A 271 22.31 -4.63 -2.63
CA SER A 271 22.56 -3.77 -3.80
C SER A 271 22.67 -4.54 -5.13
N LYS A 272 22.67 -5.89 -5.10
CA LYS A 272 22.75 -6.72 -6.31
C LYS A 272 21.39 -6.82 -6.99
N ASP A 273 21.35 -6.55 -8.29
CA ASP A 273 20.13 -6.68 -9.09
C ASP A 273 19.83 -8.14 -9.46
N LEU A 274 18.54 -8.50 -9.43
CA LEU A 274 18.03 -9.80 -9.84
C LEU A 274 17.22 -9.73 -11.13
N ARG A 275 16.92 -8.52 -11.62
CA ARG A 275 16.31 -8.33 -12.93
C ARG A 275 17.38 -8.66 -13.96
N ALA A 276 17.02 -9.47 -14.95
CA ALA A 276 17.89 -9.67 -16.10
C ALA A 276 18.18 -8.28 -16.71
N LYS A 277 19.45 -7.99 -17.01
CA LYS A 277 19.73 -6.87 -17.92
C LYS A 277 18.97 -7.20 -19.22
N PRO A 278 18.21 -6.26 -19.81
CA PRO A 278 17.80 -6.42 -21.21
C PRO A 278 19.06 -6.78 -22.01
N GLY A 279 18.95 -7.77 -22.91
CA GLY A 279 20.06 -8.30 -23.67
C GLY A 279 20.96 -7.20 -24.22
N ASN A 280 22.26 -7.47 -24.14
CA ASN A 280 23.34 -6.65 -24.66
C ASN A 280 23.12 -6.23 -26.12
#